data_AF-M7AWK0-F1
#
_entry.id   AF-M7AWK0-F1
#
_cell.length_a   1.000
_cell.length_b   1.000
_cell.length_c   1.000
_cell.angle_alpha   90.00
_cell.angle_beta   90.00
_cell.angle_gamma   90.00
#
_symmetry.space_group_name_H-M   'P 1'
#
loop_
_entity.id
_entity.type
_entity.pdbx_description
1 polymer ?
#
loop_
_entity_poly.entity_id
_entity_poly.type
_entity_poly.pdbx_seq_one_letter_code
_entity_poly.pdbx_strand_id
1 'polypeptide(L)'
;MGTLCHLRRLKTTLVSDFHSWCKLQAPNAGGKLLPRIYVTRRIPPDGMKILRQSGLCNIEQWDSDEPVPRSELLEKVAGIRGLYCLLTEKIDAEVLDAAGPSLQVVSTMSVGYDHMSLEELKKSGGWGTWKPLWMCGYGLTDSTVGILGLGRIGAAVMARLKPFGVKRFLYADTGPRPDMATKIPAEFVPLDELARHLDFIVVCCALTPETKGICGNSLFSRMKDTAIFINTSRGGVVNQEDLYQALVNGQIAAAGLDVTEPEPLPTDHPLFKLKTCVILPHIASATVATRNAMAALAASNLLAGLQGKAMGKEIDKEVLDAAGSNLKTISTLSVGVDHLALEEIKKRGIRVGYTPDILTDATAELSVALLLAVCRRLPESVEEVKNGGWTTWKPLWMCGYGLSGSTVGIIGLGRIGQAVARRLKPFGVKKFLYTGSRPKPENAVEFQAEFVPLAKLAEESDFVVVTCSLTPDTKGVCNKDFFSRMKKTSVFINTSRGAVVNQEDLYQALVSGQIAAAGLDVTTPEPLPTDHPLLSLKNCVILPHIGSATYATRSAMSVLAANNLLAGLKEESMPSELQL
;
A
#
# COMPACT_ATOMS: atom_id res chain seq x y z
N MET A 1 -1.65 52.51 4.75
CA MET A 1 -2.39 52.19 3.50
C MET A 1 -1.50 52.56 2.32
N GLY A 2 -1.53 51.85 1.18
CA GLY A 2 -0.81 52.34 -0.02
C GLY A 2 -0.45 51.35 -1.14
N THR A 3 -0.32 50.05 -0.89
CA THR A 3 0.30 49.13 -1.88
C THR A 3 -0.43 47.79 -2.00
N LEU A 4 -1.55 47.77 -2.75
CA LEU A 4 -2.34 46.55 -3.00
C LEU A 4 -3.04 46.54 -4.38
N CYS A 5 -2.48 47.26 -5.38
CA CYS A 5 -3.20 47.62 -6.62
C CYS A 5 -2.54 47.16 -7.94
N HIS A 6 -1.60 46.21 -7.94
CA HIS A 6 -0.86 45.81 -9.15
C HIS A 6 -0.90 44.30 -9.52
N LEU A 7 -1.66 43.46 -8.82
CA LEU A 7 -1.75 42.01 -9.10
C LEU A 7 -3.13 41.53 -9.62
N ARG A 8 -3.88 42.39 -10.32
CA ARG A 8 -5.21 42.07 -10.90
C ARG A 8 -5.32 42.12 -12.43
N ARG A 9 -4.20 42.23 -13.18
CA ARG A 9 -4.22 42.42 -14.66
C ARG A 9 -3.54 41.33 -15.52
N LEU A 10 -3.24 40.15 -14.97
CA LEU A 10 -2.55 39.05 -15.68
C LEU A 10 -3.30 37.69 -15.67
N LYS A 11 -4.63 37.68 -15.63
CA LYS A 11 -5.44 36.44 -15.64
C LYS A 11 -6.56 36.37 -16.69
N THR A 12 -6.61 37.29 -17.66
CA THR A 12 -7.75 37.44 -18.59
C THR A 12 -7.45 37.07 -20.05
N THR A 13 -6.21 36.74 -20.40
CA THR A 13 -5.73 36.60 -21.80
C THR A 13 -5.48 35.16 -22.29
N LEU A 14 -6.00 34.15 -21.57
CA LEU A 14 -5.83 32.72 -21.95
C LEU A 14 -7.14 31.91 -21.98
N VAL A 15 -8.30 32.56 -21.88
CA VAL A 15 -9.63 31.90 -21.86
C VAL A 15 -10.54 32.35 -23.01
N SER A 16 -10.22 33.50 -23.63
CA SER A 16 -10.89 34.05 -24.82
C SER A 16 -10.71 33.19 -26.07
N ASP A 17 -9.51 32.64 -26.26
CA ASP A 17 -9.06 32.18 -27.58
C ASP A 17 -9.64 30.80 -27.90
N PHE A 18 -9.81 29.95 -26.89
CA PHE A 18 -10.47 28.65 -27.02
C PHE A 18 -11.95 28.77 -27.37
N HIS A 19 -12.65 29.76 -26.80
CA HIS A 19 -14.07 30.04 -27.12
C HIS A 19 -14.26 30.63 -28.53
N SER A 20 -13.25 31.31 -29.07
CA SER A 20 -13.27 31.84 -30.43
C SER A 20 -13.11 30.73 -31.48
N TRP A 21 -12.26 29.73 -31.21
CA TRP A 21 -12.11 28.55 -32.08
C TRP A 21 -13.41 27.74 -32.19
N CYS A 22 -14.06 27.46 -31.05
CA CYS A 22 -15.30 26.66 -31.00
C CYS A 22 -16.53 27.31 -31.66
N LYS A 23 -16.47 28.57 -32.11
CA LYS A 23 -17.59 29.26 -32.78
C LYS A 23 -17.50 29.29 -34.30
N LEU A 24 -16.43 28.77 -34.91
CA LEU A 24 -16.21 28.77 -36.36
C LEU A 24 -16.59 27.43 -37.04
N GLN A 25 -17.75 26.87 -36.69
CA GLN A 25 -18.52 25.96 -37.57
C GLN A 25 -19.94 25.71 -37.04
N ALA A 26 -20.91 26.51 -37.51
CA ALA A 26 -22.30 26.07 -37.56
C ALA A 26 -22.53 25.33 -38.91
N PRO A 27 -23.20 24.16 -38.91
CA PRO A 27 -23.42 23.42 -40.16
C PRO A 27 -24.48 24.10 -41.03
N ASN A 28 -24.10 24.50 -42.25
CA ASN A 28 -25.05 24.93 -43.27
C ASN A 28 -25.97 23.76 -43.66
N ALA A 29 -27.25 24.06 -43.88
CA ALA A 29 -28.23 23.08 -44.34
C ALA A 29 -27.89 22.58 -45.76
N GLY A 30 -27.60 21.29 -45.87
CA GLY A 30 -27.38 20.58 -47.13
C GLY A 30 -27.27 19.09 -46.84
N GLY A 31 -28.13 18.27 -47.46
CA GLY A 31 -28.38 16.88 -47.08
C GLY A 31 -27.23 15.91 -47.37
N LYS A 32 -26.11 16.04 -46.66
CA LYS A 32 -25.07 15.00 -46.60
C LYS A 32 -25.57 13.83 -45.77
N LEU A 33 -25.68 12.65 -46.39
CA LEU A 33 -25.83 11.38 -45.68
C LEU A 33 -24.75 11.27 -44.60
N LEU A 34 -25.16 11.07 -43.34
CA LEU A 34 -24.22 10.94 -42.24
C LEU A 34 -23.35 9.68 -42.45
N PRO A 35 -22.03 9.76 -42.23
CA PRO A 35 -21.13 8.65 -42.47
C PRO A 35 -21.51 7.44 -41.61
N ARG A 36 -21.59 6.25 -42.23
CA ARG A 36 -21.82 5.00 -41.50
C ARG A 36 -20.61 4.64 -40.67
N ILE A 37 -20.83 4.34 -39.39
CA ILE A 37 -19.88 3.63 -38.54
C ILE A 37 -20.47 2.29 -38.12
N TYR A 38 -19.61 1.29 -37.96
CA TYR A 38 -20.01 -0.02 -37.46
C TYR A 38 -19.44 -0.24 -36.05
N VAL A 39 -20.28 -0.69 -35.13
CA VAL A 39 -19.92 -1.07 -33.76
C VAL A 39 -20.04 -2.59 -33.66
N THR A 40 -18.90 -3.26 -33.51
CA THR A 40 -18.81 -4.73 -33.70
C THR A 40 -19.56 -5.56 -32.65
N ARG A 41 -20.04 -4.96 -31.55
CA ARG A 41 -20.58 -5.59 -30.34
C ARG A 41 -21.62 -4.68 -29.67
N ARG A 42 -22.36 -5.20 -28.68
CA ARG A 42 -22.85 -4.39 -27.55
C ARG A 42 -21.69 -3.68 -26.85
N ILE A 43 -21.89 -2.42 -26.42
CA ILE A 43 -20.91 -1.60 -25.70
C ILE A 43 -21.61 -0.85 -24.54
N PRO A 44 -20.89 -0.36 -23.52
CA PRO A 44 -21.50 0.35 -22.39
C PRO A 44 -22.40 1.52 -22.83
N PRO A 45 -23.58 1.71 -22.20
CA PRO A 45 -24.60 2.64 -22.68
C PRO A 45 -24.12 4.09 -22.90
N ASP A 46 -23.24 4.62 -22.05
CA ASP A 46 -22.74 5.99 -22.20
C ASP A 46 -21.85 6.18 -23.45
N GLY A 47 -21.09 5.15 -23.86
CA GLY A 47 -20.34 5.20 -25.12
C GLY A 47 -21.28 5.25 -26.33
N MET A 48 -22.30 4.39 -26.34
CA MET A 48 -23.34 4.40 -27.38
C MET A 48 -24.17 5.70 -27.38
N LYS A 49 -24.43 6.27 -26.20
CA LYS A 49 -25.12 7.56 -26.02
C LYS A 49 -24.29 8.72 -26.56
N ILE A 50 -22.98 8.78 -26.31
CA ILE A 50 -22.08 9.77 -26.92
C ILE A 50 -22.13 9.70 -28.45
N LEU A 51 -22.03 8.49 -29.02
CA LEU A 51 -22.13 8.30 -30.48
C LEU A 51 -23.49 8.79 -31.01
N ARG A 52 -24.60 8.34 -30.41
CA ARG A 52 -25.97 8.72 -30.83
C ARG A 52 -26.27 10.21 -30.65
N GLN A 53 -25.78 10.84 -29.58
CA GLN A 53 -26.01 12.26 -29.30
C GLN A 53 -25.09 13.20 -30.10
N SER A 54 -24.03 12.67 -30.75
CA SER A 54 -23.15 13.49 -31.60
C SER A 54 -23.86 14.09 -32.82
N GLY A 55 -24.83 13.37 -33.41
CA GLY A 55 -25.42 13.71 -34.70
C GLY A 55 -24.46 13.65 -35.88
N LEU A 56 -23.23 13.15 -35.71
CA LEU A 56 -22.15 13.19 -36.72
C LEU A 56 -22.06 11.93 -37.59
N CYS A 57 -22.77 10.85 -37.25
CA CYS A 57 -22.67 9.55 -37.91
C CYS A 57 -23.98 8.76 -37.85
N ASN A 58 -24.15 7.83 -38.79
CA ASN A 58 -25.15 6.78 -38.73
C ASN A 58 -24.51 5.52 -38.12
N ILE A 59 -25.16 4.90 -37.14
CA ILE A 59 -24.56 3.83 -36.33
C ILE A 59 -25.26 2.50 -36.67
N GLU A 60 -24.52 1.55 -37.22
CA GLU A 60 -24.93 0.14 -37.31
C GLU A 60 -24.19 -0.65 -36.22
N GLN A 61 -24.88 -1.56 -35.54
CA GLN A 61 -24.35 -2.27 -34.36
C GLN A 61 -24.72 -3.75 -34.40
N TRP A 62 -23.77 -4.61 -34.07
CA TRP A 62 -24.05 -6.02 -33.78
C TRP A 62 -24.66 -6.14 -32.38
N ASP A 63 -25.98 -6.34 -32.30
CA ASP A 63 -26.71 -6.44 -31.03
C ASP A 63 -26.59 -7.84 -30.38
N SER A 64 -25.35 -8.22 -30.07
CA SER A 64 -25.05 -9.42 -29.29
C SER A 64 -23.73 -9.25 -28.53
N ASP A 65 -23.61 -10.00 -27.45
CA ASP A 65 -22.43 -10.08 -26.58
C ASP A 65 -21.41 -11.11 -27.08
N GLU A 66 -21.82 -12.05 -27.93
CA GLU A 66 -20.94 -12.99 -28.64
C GLU A 66 -20.22 -12.34 -29.82
N PRO A 67 -19.03 -12.82 -30.25
CA PRO A 67 -18.27 -12.25 -31.36
C PRO A 67 -19.11 -12.13 -32.64
N VAL A 68 -18.84 -11.10 -33.44
CA VAL A 68 -19.42 -11.00 -34.79
C VAL A 68 -18.73 -12.05 -35.66
N PRO A 69 -19.47 -12.95 -36.34
CA PRO A 69 -18.87 -13.96 -37.22
C PRO A 69 -17.99 -13.30 -38.28
N ARG A 70 -16.87 -13.95 -38.65
CA ARG A 70 -15.89 -13.32 -39.57
C ARG A 70 -16.50 -12.93 -40.92
N SER A 71 -17.35 -13.77 -41.50
CA SER A 71 -18.09 -13.46 -42.72
C SER A 71 -19.00 -12.25 -42.58
N GLU A 72 -19.76 -12.17 -41.48
CA GLU A 72 -20.64 -11.06 -41.15
C GLU A 72 -19.84 -9.77 -40.96
N LEU A 73 -18.69 -9.83 -40.26
CA LEU A 73 -17.80 -8.67 -40.08
C LEU A 73 -17.36 -8.11 -41.43
N LEU A 74 -16.92 -8.97 -42.36
CA LEU A 74 -16.45 -8.55 -43.69
C LEU A 74 -17.55 -7.89 -44.52
N GLU A 75 -18.78 -8.40 -44.48
CA GLU A 75 -19.94 -7.75 -45.13
C GLU A 75 -20.25 -6.40 -44.47
N LYS A 76 -20.29 -6.36 -43.14
CA LYS A 76 -20.74 -5.19 -42.37
C LYS A 76 -19.75 -4.03 -42.35
N VAL A 77 -18.45 -4.27 -42.56
CA VAL A 77 -17.48 -3.18 -42.70
C VAL A 77 -17.49 -2.51 -44.07
N ALA A 78 -18.08 -3.12 -45.10
CA ALA A 78 -18.01 -2.60 -46.47
C ALA A 78 -18.52 -1.15 -46.59
N GLY A 79 -17.66 -0.22 -47.03
CA GLY A 79 -18.02 1.17 -47.23
C GLY A 79 -18.28 1.98 -45.96
N ILE A 80 -17.91 1.49 -44.76
CA ILE A 80 -17.97 2.31 -43.54
C ILE A 80 -16.89 3.40 -43.55
N ARG A 81 -17.08 4.44 -42.73
CA ARG A 81 -16.08 5.49 -42.51
C ARG A 81 -15.32 5.34 -41.19
N GLY A 82 -15.91 4.65 -40.21
CA GLY A 82 -15.29 4.37 -38.92
C GLY A 82 -15.70 3.03 -38.35
N LEU A 83 -14.74 2.30 -37.78
CA LEU A 83 -14.97 1.03 -37.10
C LEU A 83 -14.74 1.20 -35.59
N TYR A 84 -15.70 0.80 -34.77
CA TYR A 84 -15.53 0.68 -33.32
C TYR A 84 -15.51 -0.80 -32.96
N CYS A 85 -14.32 -1.32 -32.64
CA CYS A 85 -14.06 -2.73 -32.40
C CYS A 85 -13.70 -3.02 -30.93
N LEU A 86 -13.71 -4.30 -30.58
CA LEU A 86 -13.19 -4.81 -29.31
C LEU A 86 -12.00 -5.74 -29.58
N LEU A 87 -11.22 -6.02 -28.53
CA LEU A 87 -9.99 -6.83 -28.63
C LEU A 87 -10.15 -8.27 -29.16
N THR A 88 -11.39 -8.74 -29.38
CA THR A 88 -11.67 -10.03 -30.02
C THR A 88 -11.72 -9.98 -31.54
N GLU A 89 -11.91 -8.82 -32.15
CA GLU A 89 -11.92 -8.70 -33.60
C GLU A 89 -10.51 -8.43 -34.09
N LYS A 90 -9.88 -9.42 -34.73
CA LYS A 90 -8.61 -9.19 -35.42
C LYS A 90 -8.86 -8.26 -36.61
N ILE A 91 -8.29 -7.06 -36.55
CA ILE A 91 -8.35 -6.09 -37.64
C ILE A 91 -7.05 -6.22 -38.44
N ASP A 92 -7.16 -6.97 -39.53
CA ASP A 92 -6.14 -7.37 -40.47
C ASP A 92 -6.55 -7.00 -41.91
N ALA A 93 -5.68 -7.26 -42.90
CA ALA A 93 -5.83 -6.77 -44.26
C ALA A 93 -7.15 -7.18 -44.92
N GLU A 94 -7.64 -8.40 -44.67
CA GLU A 94 -8.94 -8.87 -45.18
C GLU A 94 -10.10 -7.96 -44.72
N VAL A 95 -10.07 -7.48 -43.47
CA VAL A 95 -11.09 -6.56 -42.92
C VAL A 95 -10.89 -5.14 -43.44
N LEU A 96 -9.65 -4.70 -43.62
CA LEU A 96 -9.34 -3.36 -44.13
C LEU A 96 -9.69 -3.22 -45.63
N ASP A 97 -9.37 -4.25 -46.44
CA ASP A 97 -9.71 -4.32 -47.86
C ASP A 97 -11.22 -4.46 -48.06
N ALA A 98 -11.90 -5.29 -47.25
CA ALA A 98 -13.36 -5.39 -47.27
C ALA A 98 -14.04 -4.07 -46.88
N ALA A 99 -13.48 -3.33 -45.91
CA ALA A 99 -14.00 -2.01 -45.54
C ALA A 99 -13.80 -0.96 -46.65
N GLY A 100 -12.66 -1.05 -47.34
CA GLY A 100 -12.33 -0.22 -48.49
C GLY A 100 -11.88 1.21 -48.14
N PRO A 101 -11.57 2.03 -49.18
CA PRO A 101 -10.90 3.32 -49.02
C PRO A 101 -11.74 4.43 -48.36
N SER A 102 -12.98 4.13 -47.94
CA SER A 102 -13.81 5.03 -47.13
C SER A 102 -13.44 5.00 -45.64
N LEU A 103 -12.82 3.92 -45.15
CA LEU A 103 -12.45 3.75 -43.75
C LEU A 103 -11.35 4.76 -43.36
N GLN A 104 -11.65 5.64 -42.40
CA GLN A 104 -10.74 6.72 -41.97
C GLN A 104 -10.34 6.64 -40.49
N VAL A 105 -11.03 5.83 -39.69
CA VAL A 105 -10.70 5.63 -38.28
C VAL A 105 -11.08 4.21 -37.84
N VAL A 106 -10.16 3.53 -37.16
CA VAL A 106 -10.44 2.34 -36.36
C VAL A 106 -10.20 2.71 -34.91
N SER A 107 -11.20 2.53 -34.07
CA SER A 107 -11.16 2.75 -32.63
C SER A 107 -11.41 1.42 -31.92
N THR A 108 -10.72 1.20 -30.80
CA THR A 108 -10.82 -0.04 -30.03
C THR A 108 -11.10 0.23 -28.56
N MET A 109 -11.94 -0.60 -27.95
CA MET A 109 -12.22 -0.59 -26.51
C MET A 109 -11.27 -1.57 -25.79
N SER A 110 -9.99 -1.21 -25.70
CA SER A 110 -8.93 -2.05 -25.12
C SER A 110 -7.77 -1.21 -24.57
N VAL A 111 -6.88 -1.85 -23.78
CA VAL A 111 -5.68 -1.21 -23.20
C VAL A 111 -4.43 -1.45 -24.06
N GLY A 112 -4.32 -2.64 -24.67
CA GLY A 112 -3.38 -2.93 -25.75
C GLY A 112 -4.05 -2.80 -27.13
N TYR A 113 -3.25 -2.72 -28.19
CA TYR A 113 -3.73 -2.59 -29.58
C TYR A 113 -3.37 -3.82 -30.44
N ASP A 114 -2.91 -4.91 -29.83
CA ASP A 114 -2.21 -6.04 -30.45
C ASP A 114 -3.09 -6.89 -31.41
N HIS A 115 -4.41 -6.72 -31.30
CA HIS A 115 -5.44 -7.28 -32.18
C HIS A 115 -5.70 -6.40 -33.42
N MET A 116 -5.35 -5.11 -33.37
CA MET A 116 -5.26 -4.23 -34.53
C MET A 116 -3.84 -4.31 -35.06
N SER A 117 -3.66 -4.93 -36.21
CA SER A 117 -2.33 -5.07 -36.78
C SER A 117 -1.80 -3.70 -37.21
N LEU A 118 -0.94 -3.08 -36.39
CA LEU A 118 -0.25 -1.83 -36.72
C LEU A 118 0.65 -1.98 -37.94
N GLU A 119 1.18 -3.19 -38.13
CA GLU A 119 1.86 -3.56 -39.36
C GLU A 119 0.94 -3.94 -40.51
N GLU A 120 -0.42 -3.99 -40.45
CA GLU A 120 -1.41 -4.11 -41.57
C GLU A 120 -2.12 -2.81 -41.89
N LEU A 121 -2.28 -1.98 -40.87
CA LEU A 121 -2.33 -0.53 -41.00
C LEU A 121 -1.06 0.02 -41.71
N LYS A 122 -0.10 -0.87 -42.08
CA LYS A 122 0.88 -0.71 -43.18
C LYS A 122 1.03 -1.91 -44.19
N LYS A 123 0.87 -3.19 -43.81
CA LYS A 123 0.92 -4.48 -44.59
C LYS A 123 0.65 -5.92 -43.97
N SER A 124 1.13 -6.40 -42.79
CA SER A 124 0.92 -7.81 -42.23
C SER A 124 1.09 -8.07 -40.69
N GLY A 125 0.09 -8.63 -39.97
CA GLY A 125 0.08 -9.30 -38.62
C GLY A 125 0.05 -8.43 -37.34
N GLY A 126 -0.60 -8.73 -36.19
CA GLY A 126 -1.51 -9.80 -35.69
C GLY A 126 -1.23 -10.11 -34.18
N TRP A 127 -2.09 -10.65 -33.28
CA TRP A 127 -3.47 -11.22 -33.30
C TRP A 127 -4.14 -11.23 -31.88
N GLY A 128 -5.42 -10.83 -31.71
CA GLY A 128 -6.37 -11.25 -30.64
C GLY A 128 -6.09 -10.91 -29.14
N THR A 129 -6.75 -11.48 -28.09
CA THR A 129 -8.11 -12.10 -27.91
C THR A 129 -8.43 -12.48 -26.43
N TRP A 130 -9.52 -11.98 -25.80
CA TRP A 130 -10.19 -12.46 -24.55
C TRP A 130 -11.58 -11.76 -24.35
N LYS A 131 -12.49 -12.21 -23.46
CA LYS A 131 -13.91 -11.72 -23.30
C LYS A 131 -14.58 -12.18 -21.98
N PRO A 132 -15.81 -11.76 -21.55
CA PRO A 132 -16.85 -10.91 -22.18
C PRO A 132 -17.47 -9.79 -21.27
N LEU A 133 -18.67 -9.25 -21.62
CA LEU A 133 -19.31 -8.03 -21.07
C LEU A 133 -20.34 -8.19 -19.92
N TRP A 134 -20.84 -9.39 -19.61
CA TRP A 134 -21.96 -9.63 -18.67
C TRP A 134 -21.68 -9.25 -17.20
N MET A 135 -20.48 -8.76 -16.89
CA MET A 135 -20.03 -8.31 -15.58
C MET A 135 -20.13 -6.77 -15.38
N CYS A 136 -20.93 -6.07 -16.20
CA CYS A 136 -21.13 -4.61 -16.06
C CYS A 136 -21.72 -4.23 -14.69
N GLY A 137 -20.89 -3.66 -13.82
CA GLY A 137 -21.28 -3.09 -12.53
C GLY A 137 -21.58 -1.59 -12.57
N TYR A 138 -21.99 -1.04 -11.42
CA TYR A 138 -22.36 0.36 -11.25
C TYR A 138 -21.13 1.24 -10.94
N GLY A 139 -21.03 2.40 -11.59
CA GLY A 139 -19.89 3.32 -11.47
C GLY A 139 -19.98 4.30 -10.28
N LEU A 140 -18.83 4.70 -9.75
CA LEU A 140 -18.73 5.69 -8.67
C LEU A 140 -18.74 7.15 -9.16
N THR A 141 -18.35 7.41 -10.40
CA THR A 141 -18.38 8.74 -11.02
C THR A 141 -19.80 9.29 -11.05
N ASP A 142 -19.96 10.58 -10.76
CA ASP A 142 -21.23 11.31 -10.69
C ASP A 142 -22.26 10.81 -9.64
N SER A 143 -21.93 9.75 -8.89
CA SER A 143 -22.82 9.14 -7.88
C SER A 143 -22.97 9.96 -6.58
N THR A 144 -24.00 9.63 -5.80
CA THR A 144 -24.19 10.07 -4.41
C THR A 144 -23.85 8.92 -3.45
N VAL A 145 -22.80 9.10 -2.64
CA VAL A 145 -22.34 8.11 -1.67
C VAL A 145 -22.66 8.55 -0.25
N GLY A 146 -23.28 7.65 0.52
CA GLY A 146 -23.63 7.88 1.91
C GLY A 146 -22.82 7.03 2.88
N ILE A 147 -22.45 7.63 4.02
CA ILE A 147 -21.80 6.90 5.12
C ILE A 147 -22.72 6.90 6.35
N LEU A 148 -22.96 5.72 6.91
CA LEU A 148 -23.57 5.59 8.24
C LEU A 148 -22.44 5.50 9.28
N GLY A 149 -22.21 6.57 10.04
CA GLY A 149 -21.12 6.73 11.01
C GLY A 149 -19.87 7.39 10.41
N LEU A 150 -19.74 8.71 10.52
CA LEU A 150 -18.59 9.50 10.04
C LEU A 150 -17.41 9.44 11.05
N GLY A 151 -17.05 8.22 11.47
CA GLY A 151 -15.84 7.94 12.22
C GLY A 151 -14.59 7.98 11.33
N ARG A 152 -13.43 7.58 11.89
CA ARG A 152 -12.15 7.53 11.18
C ARG A 152 -12.22 6.72 9.88
N ILE A 153 -12.97 5.61 9.87
CA ILE A 153 -13.15 4.75 8.69
C ILE A 153 -14.06 5.45 7.66
N GLY A 154 -15.22 5.96 8.07
CA GLY A 154 -16.13 6.69 7.18
C GLY A 154 -15.46 7.88 6.48
N ALA A 155 -14.73 8.69 7.25
CA ALA A 155 -13.91 9.78 6.73
C ALA A 155 -12.80 9.29 5.78
N ALA A 156 -12.12 8.19 6.11
CA ALA A 156 -11.09 7.57 5.28
C ALA A 156 -11.65 6.97 3.97
N VAL A 157 -12.90 6.49 3.97
CA VAL A 157 -13.64 6.02 2.79
C VAL A 157 -14.02 7.22 1.91
N MET A 158 -14.68 8.26 2.44
CA MET A 158 -15.01 9.46 1.66
C MET A 158 -13.76 10.10 1.02
N ALA A 159 -12.66 10.23 1.78
CA ALA A 159 -11.41 10.77 1.28
C ALA A 159 -10.77 9.90 0.17
N ARG A 160 -10.97 8.58 0.20
CA ARG A 160 -10.53 7.64 -0.85
C ARG A 160 -11.44 7.66 -2.07
N LEU A 161 -12.74 7.83 -1.88
CA LEU A 161 -13.73 7.86 -2.97
C LEU A 161 -13.78 9.21 -3.70
N LYS A 162 -13.36 10.31 -3.07
CA LYS A 162 -13.35 11.65 -3.69
C LYS A 162 -12.55 11.72 -5.02
N PRO A 163 -11.36 11.11 -5.16
CA PRO A 163 -10.68 10.95 -6.44
C PRO A 163 -11.41 10.14 -7.52
N PHE A 164 -12.43 9.35 -7.17
CA PHE A 164 -13.21 8.51 -8.12
C PHE A 164 -14.39 9.27 -8.74
N GLY A 165 -14.47 10.60 -8.58
CA GLY A 165 -15.48 11.43 -9.24
C GLY A 165 -16.87 11.39 -8.60
N VAL A 166 -17.00 10.93 -7.35
CA VAL A 166 -18.24 11.00 -6.56
C VAL A 166 -18.71 12.46 -6.43
N LYS A 167 -19.99 12.70 -6.72
CA LYS A 167 -20.59 14.04 -6.86
C LYS A 167 -21.06 14.67 -5.55
N ARG A 168 -21.67 13.86 -4.68
CA ARG A 168 -22.17 14.28 -3.37
C ARG A 168 -21.86 13.22 -2.33
N PHE A 169 -21.33 13.66 -1.19
CA PHE A 169 -21.15 12.83 0.00
C PHE A 169 -22.17 13.23 1.06
N LEU A 170 -22.94 12.25 1.54
CA LEU A 170 -23.88 12.41 2.65
C LEU A 170 -23.41 11.56 3.85
N TYR A 171 -23.80 11.95 5.06
CA TYR A 171 -23.63 11.08 6.22
C TYR A 171 -24.76 11.22 7.25
N ALA A 172 -25.04 10.09 7.91
CA ALA A 172 -25.79 10.05 9.16
C ALA A 172 -24.87 9.59 10.30
N ASP A 173 -25.05 10.16 11.48
CA ASP A 173 -24.30 9.88 12.70
C ASP A 173 -25.19 10.29 13.90
N THR A 174 -24.72 10.16 15.14
CA THR A 174 -25.47 10.59 16.35
C THR A 174 -25.71 12.11 16.41
N GLY A 175 -25.05 12.88 15.55
CA GLY A 175 -25.27 14.31 15.34
C GLY A 175 -24.24 14.91 14.37
N PRO A 176 -24.43 16.17 13.96
CA PRO A 176 -23.51 16.88 13.05
C PRO A 176 -22.06 16.91 13.54
N ARG A 177 -21.10 16.84 12.61
CA ARG A 177 -19.65 16.90 12.85
C ARG A 177 -19.01 18.11 12.16
N PRO A 178 -19.18 19.34 12.68
CA PRO A 178 -18.65 20.56 12.06
C PRO A 178 -17.11 20.59 12.02
N ASP A 179 -16.46 19.89 12.95
CA ASP A 179 -15.01 19.67 12.98
C ASP A 179 -14.51 18.84 11.78
N MET A 180 -15.34 17.96 11.23
CA MET A 180 -15.03 17.13 10.06
C MET A 180 -15.51 17.74 8.74
N ALA A 181 -16.62 18.49 8.75
CA ALA A 181 -17.17 19.18 7.57
C ALA A 181 -16.19 20.20 6.95
N THR A 182 -15.25 20.75 7.73
CA THR A 182 -14.15 21.60 7.23
C THR A 182 -13.06 20.83 6.49
N LYS A 183 -12.96 19.51 6.66
CA LYS A 183 -11.91 18.64 6.10
C LYS A 183 -12.40 17.78 4.94
N ILE A 184 -13.68 17.41 4.93
CA ILE A 184 -14.32 16.58 3.91
C ILE A 184 -15.64 17.27 3.50
N PRO A 185 -15.89 17.49 2.20
CA PRO A 185 -17.13 18.10 1.71
C PRO A 185 -18.27 17.09 1.78
N ALA A 186 -18.82 16.90 2.97
CA ALA A 186 -19.89 15.96 3.28
C ALA A 186 -20.96 16.61 4.15
N GLU A 187 -22.22 16.30 3.85
CA GLU A 187 -23.41 16.93 4.41
C GLU A 187 -24.12 15.99 5.40
N PHE A 188 -24.50 16.51 6.56
CA PHE A 188 -25.22 15.74 7.58
C PHE A 188 -26.70 15.67 7.24
N VAL A 189 -27.28 14.47 7.26
CA VAL A 189 -28.71 14.22 7.10
C VAL A 189 -29.18 13.15 8.08
N PRO A 190 -30.44 13.19 8.56
CA PRO A 190 -31.06 12.08 9.30
C PRO A 190 -31.03 10.78 8.49
N LEU A 191 -30.97 9.62 9.15
CA LEU A 191 -30.89 8.31 8.48
C LEU A 191 -32.07 8.04 7.51
N ASP A 192 -33.28 8.46 7.91
CA ASP A 192 -34.51 8.39 7.10
C ASP A 192 -34.45 9.23 5.82
N GLU A 193 -33.66 10.30 5.81
CA GLU A 193 -33.43 11.16 4.65
C GLU A 193 -32.24 10.66 3.82
N LEU A 194 -31.18 10.21 4.50
CA LEU A 194 -29.98 9.61 3.90
C LEU A 194 -30.37 8.55 2.86
N ALA A 195 -31.15 7.53 3.27
CA ALA A 195 -31.48 6.37 2.44
C ALA A 195 -32.05 6.73 1.05
N ARG A 196 -32.88 7.78 0.97
CA ARG A 196 -33.64 8.15 -0.24
C ARG A 196 -32.79 8.69 -1.39
N HIS A 197 -31.57 9.15 -1.11
CA HIS A 197 -30.77 9.91 -2.07
C HIS A 197 -29.54 9.17 -2.59
N LEU A 198 -29.18 8.03 -2.00
CA LEU A 198 -27.93 7.33 -2.28
C LEU A 198 -28.00 6.42 -3.50
N ASP A 199 -26.88 6.32 -4.20
CA ASP A 199 -26.58 5.24 -5.15
C ASP A 199 -25.70 4.16 -4.47
N PHE A 200 -24.91 4.56 -3.46
CA PHE A 200 -24.13 3.66 -2.62
C PHE A 200 -24.23 4.05 -1.15
N ILE A 201 -24.38 3.07 -0.24
CA ILE A 201 -24.24 3.27 1.20
C ILE A 201 -23.14 2.38 1.78
N VAL A 202 -22.29 2.94 2.64
CA VAL A 202 -21.26 2.19 3.38
C VAL A 202 -21.47 2.35 4.88
N VAL A 203 -21.69 1.23 5.56
CA VAL A 203 -21.86 1.18 7.02
C VAL A 203 -20.49 1.20 7.70
N CYS A 204 -20.26 2.24 8.51
CA CYS A 204 -19.02 2.50 9.24
C CYS A 204 -19.21 2.70 10.76
N CYS A 205 -20.46 2.63 11.25
CA CYS A 205 -20.79 2.78 12.67
C CYS A 205 -20.41 1.55 13.50
N ALA A 206 -20.24 1.75 14.80
CA ALA A 206 -20.03 0.67 15.76
C ALA A 206 -21.37 -0.02 16.12
N LEU A 207 -21.31 -1.28 16.57
CA LEU A 207 -22.45 -1.98 17.14
C LEU A 207 -22.64 -1.56 18.61
N THR A 208 -23.81 -1.00 18.92
CA THR A 208 -24.29 -0.59 20.24
C THR A 208 -25.77 -0.99 20.36
N PRO A 209 -26.43 -0.87 21.54
CA PRO A 209 -27.86 -1.14 21.66
C PRO A 209 -28.72 -0.32 20.69
N GLU A 210 -28.29 0.90 20.37
CA GLU A 210 -29.01 1.86 19.51
C GLU A 210 -28.77 1.62 18.01
N THR A 211 -27.67 0.93 17.64
CA THR A 211 -27.37 0.59 16.24
C THR A 211 -27.66 -0.87 15.89
N LYS A 212 -28.01 -1.73 16.85
CA LYS A 212 -28.37 -3.12 16.59
C LYS A 212 -29.65 -3.19 15.73
N GLY A 213 -29.55 -3.82 14.57
CA GLY A 213 -30.64 -3.94 13.60
C GLY A 213 -31.07 -2.64 12.90
N ILE A 214 -30.31 -1.54 13.05
CA ILE A 214 -30.68 -0.22 12.49
C ILE A 214 -30.75 -0.22 10.95
N CYS A 215 -29.99 -1.11 10.30
CA CYS A 215 -30.10 -1.40 8.86
C CYS A 215 -31.07 -2.57 8.65
N GLY A 216 -32.36 -2.31 8.79
CA GLY A 216 -33.46 -3.25 8.51
C GLY A 216 -34.41 -2.73 7.42
N ASN A 217 -35.61 -3.30 7.32
CA ASN A 217 -36.61 -3.00 6.29
C ASN A 217 -36.97 -1.50 6.23
N SER A 218 -37.01 -0.80 7.37
CA SER A 218 -37.23 0.66 7.46
C SER A 218 -36.15 1.50 6.78
N LEU A 219 -34.96 0.95 6.54
CA LEU A 219 -33.91 1.54 5.72
C LEU A 219 -34.05 1.10 4.25
N PHE A 220 -34.11 -0.21 4.00
CA PHE A 220 -34.08 -0.77 2.64
C PHE A 220 -35.28 -0.35 1.79
N SER A 221 -36.50 -0.32 2.36
CA SER A 221 -37.72 0.15 1.69
C SER A 221 -37.73 1.63 1.30
N ARG A 222 -36.68 2.39 1.66
CA ARG A 222 -36.48 3.80 1.33
C ARG A 222 -35.26 4.06 0.45
N MET A 223 -34.49 3.02 0.11
CA MET A 223 -33.37 3.12 -0.82
C MET A 223 -33.86 3.09 -2.27
N LYS A 224 -32.97 3.36 -3.23
CA LYS A 224 -33.23 3.15 -4.66
C LYS A 224 -33.09 1.66 -4.99
N ASP A 225 -33.91 1.18 -5.91
CA ASP A 225 -33.77 -0.13 -6.56
C ASP A 225 -32.37 -0.33 -7.17
N THR A 226 -31.75 0.73 -7.70
CA THR A 226 -30.37 0.72 -8.22
C THR A 226 -29.26 0.78 -7.15
N ALA A 227 -29.59 0.93 -5.86
CA ALA A 227 -28.59 1.23 -4.83
C ALA A 227 -27.76 0.00 -4.42
N ILE A 228 -26.50 0.22 -4.04
CA ILE A 228 -25.60 -0.80 -3.52
C ILE A 228 -25.35 -0.60 -2.02
N PHE A 229 -25.54 -1.67 -1.24
CA PHE A 229 -25.38 -1.68 0.22
C PHE A 229 -24.08 -2.38 0.65
N ILE A 230 -23.19 -1.69 1.36
CA ILE A 230 -21.92 -2.25 1.84
C ILE A 230 -21.85 -2.21 3.37
N ASN A 231 -21.68 -3.37 4.01
CA ASN A 231 -21.34 -3.47 5.43
C ASN A 231 -19.96 -4.10 5.64
N THR A 232 -19.03 -3.29 6.16
CA THR A 232 -17.73 -3.75 6.68
C THR A 232 -17.48 -3.28 8.11
N SER A 233 -18.54 -3.01 8.90
CA SER A 233 -18.42 -2.61 10.30
C SER A 233 -18.70 -3.77 11.25
N ARG A 234 -19.96 -4.18 11.46
CA ARG A 234 -20.37 -5.31 12.32
C ARG A 234 -21.63 -5.98 11.80
N GLY A 235 -21.77 -7.29 12.00
CA GLY A 235 -22.90 -8.10 11.55
C GLY A 235 -24.26 -7.57 12.01
N GLY A 236 -24.55 -7.66 13.31
CA GLY A 236 -25.85 -7.26 13.90
C GLY A 236 -26.22 -5.78 13.85
N VAL A 237 -25.50 -4.93 13.11
CA VAL A 237 -26.01 -3.61 12.68
C VAL A 237 -27.09 -3.79 11.59
N VAL A 238 -27.06 -4.92 10.88
CA VAL A 238 -27.96 -5.28 9.78
C VAL A 238 -28.93 -6.37 10.22
N ASN A 239 -30.22 -6.21 9.89
CA ASN A 239 -31.14 -7.35 9.88
C ASN A 239 -30.93 -8.12 8.57
N GLN A 240 -30.30 -9.29 8.66
CA GLN A 240 -29.94 -10.06 7.48
C GLN A 240 -31.14 -10.70 6.77
N GLU A 241 -32.26 -10.93 7.45
CA GLU A 241 -33.49 -11.40 6.80
C GLU A 241 -34.12 -10.25 5.98
N ASP A 242 -34.23 -9.05 6.57
CA ASP A 242 -34.69 -7.86 5.82
C ASP A 242 -33.80 -7.58 4.59
N LEU A 243 -32.49 -7.76 4.71
CA LEU A 243 -31.54 -7.62 3.60
C LEU A 243 -31.74 -8.71 2.53
N TYR A 244 -31.96 -9.96 2.93
CA TYR A 244 -32.26 -11.06 2.01
C TYR A 244 -33.56 -10.77 1.23
N GLN A 245 -34.62 -10.36 1.93
CA GLN A 245 -35.88 -9.97 1.31
C GLN A 245 -35.71 -8.74 0.40
N ALA A 246 -34.93 -7.73 0.79
CA ALA A 246 -34.68 -6.56 -0.05
C ALA A 246 -33.95 -6.91 -1.36
N LEU A 247 -32.98 -7.82 -1.33
CA LEU A 247 -32.26 -8.30 -2.52
C LEU A 247 -33.13 -9.19 -3.41
N VAL A 248 -33.94 -10.08 -2.83
CA VAL A 248 -34.86 -10.97 -3.58
C VAL A 248 -35.98 -10.18 -4.26
N ASN A 249 -36.51 -9.16 -3.57
CA ASN A 249 -37.59 -8.31 -4.08
C ASN A 249 -37.09 -7.13 -4.96
N GLY A 250 -35.80 -7.04 -5.24
CA GLY A 250 -35.22 -5.99 -6.09
C GLY A 250 -35.30 -4.57 -5.50
N GLN A 251 -35.44 -4.44 -4.19
CA GLN A 251 -35.51 -3.15 -3.49
C GLN A 251 -34.15 -2.44 -3.41
N ILE A 252 -33.06 -3.19 -3.58
CA ILE A 252 -31.69 -2.72 -3.80
C ILE A 252 -31.00 -3.65 -4.82
N ALA A 253 -30.03 -3.14 -5.57
CA ALA A 253 -29.42 -3.87 -6.69
C ALA A 253 -28.41 -4.94 -6.24
N ALA A 254 -27.60 -4.64 -5.23
CA ALA A 254 -26.56 -5.55 -4.72
C ALA A 254 -26.15 -5.23 -3.29
N ALA A 255 -25.56 -6.21 -2.61
CA ALA A 255 -24.96 -6.05 -1.29
C ALA A 255 -23.57 -6.67 -1.16
N GLY A 256 -22.70 -6.04 -0.39
CA GLY A 256 -21.40 -6.56 0.02
C GLY A 256 -21.31 -6.63 1.55
N LEU A 257 -21.08 -7.82 2.09
CA LEU A 257 -20.93 -8.08 3.52
C LEU A 257 -19.54 -8.65 3.79
N ASP A 258 -18.72 -7.95 4.59
CA ASP A 258 -17.51 -8.55 5.16
C ASP A 258 -17.76 -9.18 6.55
N VAL A 259 -18.91 -8.88 7.15
CA VAL A 259 -19.22 -9.20 8.55
C VAL A 259 -20.68 -9.63 8.69
N THR A 260 -20.92 -10.61 9.55
CA THR A 260 -22.22 -11.29 9.66
C THR A 260 -22.61 -11.57 11.12
N GLU A 261 -23.88 -11.90 11.39
CA GLU A 261 -24.33 -12.39 12.69
C GLU A 261 -25.37 -13.51 12.48
N PRO A 262 -25.10 -14.77 12.86
CA PRO A 262 -23.84 -15.28 13.43
C PRO A 262 -22.67 -15.25 12.45
N GLU A 263 -21.44 -15.37 12.97
CA GLU A 263 -20.21 -15.36 12.19
C GLU A 263 -19.35 -16.60 12.49
N PRO A 264 -19.05 -17.46 11.50
CA PRO A 264 -19.58 -17.44 10.13
C PRO A 264 -21.07 -17.78 10.08
N LEU A 265 -21.73 -17.41 8.97
CA LEU A 265 -23.10 -17.87 8.70
C LEU A 265 -23.16 -19.39 8.44
N PRO A 266 -24.32 -20.04 8.68
CA PRO A 266 -24.58 -21.40 8.24
C PRO A 266 -24.31 -21.55 6.73
N THR A 267 -23.67 -22.65 6.33
CA THR A 267 -23.22 -22.87 4.94
C THR A 267 -24.36 -23.06 3.94
N ASP A 268 -25.58 -23.30 4.42
CA ASP A 268 -26.83 -23.39 3.66
C ASP A 268 -27.64 -22.07 3.60
N HIS A 269 -27.21 -21.03 4.34
CA HIS A 269 -27.90 -19.75 4.49
C HIS A 269 -28.22 -19.09 3.14
N PRO A 270 -29.44 -18.59 2.91
CA PRO A 270 -29.93 -18.28 1.56
C PRO A 270 -29.19 -17.11 0.87
N LEU A 271 -28.60 -16.17 1.63
CA LEU A 271 -27.75 -15.11 1.04
C LEU A 271 -26.59 -15.66 0.18
N PHE A 272 -25.99 -16.81 0.53
CA PHE A 272 -24.91 -17.42 -0.27
C PHE A 272 -25.37 -17.88 -1.67
N LYS A 273 -26.68 -17.95 -1.93
CA LYS A 273 -27.27 -18.36 -3.21
C LYS A 273 -27.58 -17.17 -4.12
N LEU A 274 -27.50 -15.93 -3.61
CA LEU A 274 -27.79 -14.72 -4.37
C LEU A 274 -26.55 -14.19 -5.09
N LYS A 275 -26.58 -14.17 -6.43
CA LYS A 275 -25.49 -13.59 -7.25
C LYS A 275 -25.29 -12.08 -7.04
N THR A 276 -26.29 -11.39 -6.47
CA THR A 276 -26.26 -9.97 -6.08
C THR A 276 -25.69 -9.74 -4.67
N CYS A 277 -25.31 -10.79 -3.93
CA CYS A 277 -24.70 -10.69 -2.61
C CYS A 277 -23.26 -11.23 -2.64
N VAL A 278 -22.29 -10.41 -2.23
CA VAL A 278 -20.90 -10.83 -2.00
C VAL A 278 -20.67 -10.92 -0.50
N ILE A 279 -20.38 -12.13 0.00
CA ILE A 279 -20.03 -12.37 1.40
C ILE A 279 -18.53 -12.72 1.49
N LEU A 280 -17.81 -12.02 2.35
CA LEU A 280 -16.39 -12.21 2.62
C LEU A 280 -16.19 -12.58 4.11
N PRO A 281 -15.21 -13.45 4.47
CA PRO A 281 -15.08 -13.96 5.84
C PRO A 281 -14.26 -13.04 6.77
N HIS A 282 -14.77 -11.83 7.05
CA HIS A 282 -14.15 -10.84 7.94
C HIS A 282 -12.72 -10.42 7.52
N ILE A 283 -12.55 -10.16 6.23
CA ILE A 283 -11.28 -9.91 5.54
C ILE A 283 -11.06 -8.47 5.04
N ALA A 284 -11.96 -7.51 5.26
CA ALA A 284 -11.71 -6.09 5.00
C ALA A 284 -10.51 -5.54 5.79
N SER A 285 -10.14 -6.23 6.87
CA SER A 285 -8.93 -6.01 7.66
C SER A 285 -7.86 -7.10 7.51
N ALA A 286 -8.05 -8.09 6.63
CA ALA A 286 -7.17 -9.26 6.45
C ALA A 286 -6.13 -9.17 5.33
N THR A 287 -5.88 -7.99 4.75
CA THR A 287 -4.66 -7.83 3.94
C THR A 287 -3.43 -8.05 4.82
N VAL A 288 -2.34 -8.61 4.29
CA VAL A 288 -1.10 -8.82 5.08
C VAL A 288 -0.65 -7.52 5.73
N ALA A 289 -0.76 -6.39 5.04
CA ALA A 289 -0.38 -5.09 5.58
C ALA A 289 -1.37 -4.51 6.60
N THR A 290 -2.69 -4.78 6.51
CA THR A 290 -3.66 -4.35 7.54
C THR A 290 -3.64 -5.28 8.75
N ARG A 291 -3.42 -6.59 8.59
CA ARG A 291 -3.10 -7.49 9.71
C ARG A 291 -1.77 -7.11 10.34
N ASN A 292 -0.74 -6.82 9.56
CA ASN A 292 0.52 -6.31 10.11
C ASN A 292 0.36 -4.92 10.74
N ALA A 293 -0.54 -4.05 10.29
CA ALA A 293 -0.81 -2.77 10.94
C ALA A 293 -1.67 -2.89 12.20
N MET A 294 -2.63 -3.83 12.26
CA MET A 294 -3.39 -4.15 13.48
C MET A 294 -2.51 -4.86 14.50
N ALA A 295 -1.75 -5.87 14.06
CA ALA A 295 -0.77 -6.58 14.87
C ALA A 295 0.35 -5.64 15.31
N ALA A 296 0.84 -4.73 14.46
CA ALA A 296 1.79 -3.69 14.85
C ALA A 296 1.17 -2.50 15.57
N LEU A 297 -0.15 -2.35 15.68
CA LEU A 297 -0.78 -1.37 16.57
C LEU A 297 -1.04 -1.98 17.96
N ALA A 298 -1.57 -3.20 18.02
CA ALA A 298 -1.64 -3.99 19.24
C ALA A 298 -0.23 -4.25 19.81
N ALA A 299 0.72 -4.57 18.94
CA ALA A 299 2.12 -4.65 19.31
C ALA A 299 2.72 -3.26 19.52
N SER A 300 2.45 -2.18 18.79
CA SER A 300 2.99 -0.85 19.20
C SER A 300 2.43 -0.36 20.54
N ASN A 301 1.30 -0.89 21.04
CA ASN A 301 0.89 -0.69 22.43
C ASN A 301 1.73 -1.55 23.41
N LEU A 302 2.25 -2.71 22.97
CA LEU A 302 3.21 -3.58 23.67
C LEU A 302 4.68 -3.13 23.47
N LEU A 303 4.96 -2.28 22.47
CA LEU A 303 6.27 -2.00 21.84
C LEU A 303 6.57 -0.48 21.70
N ALA A 304 5.66 0.38 22.13
CA ALA A 304 6.02 1.56 22.94
C ALA A 304 6.79 1.15 24.21
N GLY A 305 6.75 -0.16 24.51
CA GLY A 305 7.84 -1.03 24.94
C GLY A 305 9.29 -0.78 24.48
N LEU A 306 9.96 -1.88 24.16
CA LEU A 306 11.33 -2.21 24.54
C LEU A 306 12.51 -2.29 23.48
N GLN A 307 12.62 -1.47 22.39
CA GLN A 307 13.87 -1.02 21.64
C GLN A 307 14.57 -1.75 20.40
N GLY A 308 14.88 -1.16 19.18
CA GLY A 308 16.24 -1.44 18.51
C GLY A 308 16.83 -1.32 17.01
N LYS A 309 16.24 -0.89 15.84
CA LYS A 309 16.45 -1.50 14.44
C LYS A 309 17.52 -0.92 13.38
N ALA A 310 17.58 -1.11 12.01
CA ALA A 310 18.13 -2.14 11.01
C ALA A 310 18.71 -1.59 9.62
N MET A 311 18.73 -2.40 8.51
CA MET A 311 19.72 -2.42 7.36
C MET A 311 19.39 -1.60 6.06
N GLY A 312 19.79 -1.88 4.77
CA GLY A 312 20.66 -2.89 4.06
C GLY A 312 20.54 -2.82 2.50
N LYS A 313 21.62 -3.05 1.69
CA LYS A 313 21.65 -3.27 0.19
C LYS A 313 23.12 -3.45 -0.35
N GLU A 314 23.35 -3.66 -1.68
CA GLU A 314 24.62 -3.50 -2.48
C GLU A 314 24.41 -3.01 -3.96
N ILE A 315 25.40 -2.29 -4.56
CA ILE A 315 25.59 -1.76 -5.98
C ILE A 315 27.10 -1.46 -6.23
N ASP A 316 27.66 -1.87 -7.39
CA ASP A 316 29.11 -1.86 -7.69
C ASP A 316 29.56 -1.12 -9.00
N LYS A 317 30.82 -1.34 -9.42
CA LYS A 317 31.45 -0.76 -10.63
C LYS A 317 30.92 -1.31 -11.96
N GLU A 318 30.57 -2.59 -12.03
CA GLU A 318 30.13 -3.22 -13.29
C GLU A 318 28.78 -2.63 -13.73
N VAL A 319 27.90 -2.36 -12.77
CA VAL A 319 26.66 -1.60 -12.95
C VAL A 319 26.92 -0.18 -13.49
N LEU A 320 27.99 0.49 -13.02
CA LEU A 320 28.37 1.84 -13.46
C LEU A 320 29.03 1.86 -14.85
N ASP A 321 29.73 0.80 -15.25
CA ASP A 321 30.29 0.65 -16.59
C ASP A 321 29.20 0.36 -17.63
N ALA A 322 28.25 -0.53 -17.31
CA ALA A 322 27.12 -0.85 -18.20
C ALA A 322 26.20 0.35 -18.49
N ALA A 323 26.12 1.33 -17.58
CA ALA A 323 25.32 2.54 -17.76
C ALA A 323 25.95 3.59 -18.71
N GLY A 324 27.25 3.47 -19.01
CA GLY A 324 27.99 4.36 -19.90
C GLY A 324 28.12 5.81 -19.41
N SER A 325 28.69 6.68 -20.27
CA SER A 325 29.02 8.08 -19.94
C SER A 325 27.81 9.02 -19.79
N ASN A 326 26.58 8.53 -19.97
CA ASN A 326 25.37 9.33 -19.90
C ASN A 326 24.72 9.33 -18.50
N LEU A 327 25.19 8.47 -17.58
CA LEU A 327 24.69 8.42 -16.20
C LEU A 327 25.19 9.65 -15.42
N LYS A 328 24.28 10.57 -15.07
CA LYS A 328 24.58 11.79 -14.30
C LYS A 328 24.18 11.73 -12.81
N THR A 329 23.24 10.88 -12.44
CA THR A 329 22.65 10.87 -11.09
C THR A 329 22.19 9.47 -10.69
N ILE A 330 22.44 9.11 -9.43
CA ILE A 330 21.88 7.95 -8.75
C ILE A 330 21.00 8.46 -7.61
N SER A 331 19.81 7.88 -7.42
CA SER A 331 19.04 8.10 -6.20
C SER A 331 18.62 6.79 -5.55
N THR A 332 18.72 6.70 -4.23
CA THR A 332 18.58 5.45 -3.50
C THR A 332 17.64 5.53 -2.29
N LEU A 333 16.80 4.50 -2.14
CA LEU A 333 15.77 4.37 -1.11
C LEU A 333 16.35 3.84 0.22
N SER A 334 17.44 4.42 0.69
CA SER A 334 18.19 3.96 1.87
C SER A 334 18.75 5.09 2.73
N VAL A 335 19.32 4.72 3.88
CA VAL A 335 20.08 5.61 4.80
C VAL A 335 21.54 5.23 4.90
N GLY A 336 21.86 3.93 4.87
CA GLY A 336 23.23 3.52 4.60
C GLY A 336 23.53 3.70 3.11
N VAL A 337 24.82 3.92 2.83
CA VAL A 337 25.42 4.12 1.49
C VAL A 337 26.64 3.21 1.30
N ASP A 338 26.84 2.29 2.25
CA ASP A 338 27.71 1.11 2.19
C ASP A 338 27.44 0.23 0.96
N HIS A 339 26.23 0.36 0.40
CA HIS A 339 25.75 -0.35 -0.77
C HIS A 339 26.08 0.34 -2.11
N LEU A 340 27.06 1.24 -2.15
CA LEU A 340 27.41 2.01 -3.35
C LEU A 340 28.94 2.04 -3.54
N ALA A 341 29.42 1.89 -4.77
CA ALA A 341 30.82 2.10 -5.13
C ALA A 341 31.20 3.61 -5.13
N LEU A 342 31.16 4.26 -3.97
CA LEU A 342 31.28 5.72 -3.79
C LEU A 342 32.50 6.33 -4.50
N GLU A 343 33.67 5.71 -4.41
CA GLU A 343 34.90 6.17 -5.09
C GLU A 343 34.77 6.20 -6.62
N GLU A 344 34.04 5.25 -7.20
CA GLU A 344 33.88 5.15 -8.65
C GLU A 344 32.78 6.09 -9.17
N ILE A 345 31.71 6.24 -8.40
CA ILE A 345 30.68 7.27 -8.57
C ILE A 345 31.31 8.66 -8.55
N LYS A 346 32.18 8.94 -7.57
CA LYS A 346 32.89 10.21 -7.39
C LYS A 346 33.80 10.54 -8.57
N LYS A 347 34.63 9.59 -9.03
CA LYS A 347 35.48 9.75 -10.23
C LYS A 347 34.70 10.13 -11.49
N ARG A 348 33.48 9.61 -11.63
CA ARG A 348 32.60 9.86 -12.79
C ARG A 348 31.76 11.14 -12.66
N GLY A 349 31.88 11.87 -11.55
CA GLY A 349 31.08 13.07 -11.28
C GLY A 349 29.59 12.78 -11.05
N ILE A 350 29.23 11.53 -10.72
CA ILE A 350 27.85 11.09 -10.58
C ILE A 350 27.30 11.56 -9.23
N ARG A 351 26.21 12.33 -9.26
CA ARG A 351 25.56 12.85 -8.05
C ARG A 351 24.74 11.76 -7.35
N VAL A 352 24.77 11.70 -6.03
CA VAL A 352 24.03 10.69 -5.24
C VAL A 352 23.00 11.33 -4.32
N GLY A 353 21.72 11.03 -4.55
CA GLY A 353 20.64 11.36 -3.63
C GLY A 353 20.25 10.18 -2.75
N TYR A 354 20.00 10.39 -1.46
CA TYR A 354 19.60 9.35 -0.51
C TYR A 354 18.46 9.81 0.41
N THR A 355 18.05 8.98 1.37
CA THR A 355 16.82 9.21 2.17
C THR A 355 17.06 9.20 3.70
N PRO A 356 17.93 10.09 4.23
CA PRO A 356 18.13 10.23 5.67
C PRO A 356 16.84 10.58 6.42
N ASP A 357 16.89 10.37 7.73
CA ASP A 357 15.89 10.77 8.75
C ASP A 357 14.48 10.16 8.67
N ILE A 358 13.87 10.05 7.48
CA ILE A 358 12.48 9.59 7.26
C ILE A 358 12.18 8.23 7.89
N LEU A 359 13.17 7.32 7.96
CA LEU A 359 12.99 6.00 8.57
C LEU A 359 13.25 5.91 10.07
N THR A 360 13.64 6.98 10.77
CA THR A 360 14.25 6.86 12.12
C THR A 360 13.32 6.25 13.18
N ASP A 361 12.04 6.64 13.24
CA ASP A 361 11.12 6.13 14.26
C ASP A 361 10.55 4.75 13.94
N ALA A 362 10.11 4.52 12.71
CA ALA A 362 9.87 3.18 12.16
C ALA A 362 11.11 2.27 12.29
N THR A 363 12.28 2.86 12.52
CA THR A 363 13.50 2.15 12.91
C THR A 363 13.56 1.87 14.38
N ALA A 364 13.54 2.84 15.28
CA ALA A 364 13.46 2.53 16.70
C ALA A 364 12.38 1.49 17.05
N GLU A 365 11.20 1.59 16.44
CA GLU A 365 9.99 0.76 16.65
C GLU A 365 10.13 -0.73 16.33
N LEU A 366 10.57 -1.12 15.13
CA LEU A 366 10.43 -2.54 14.74
C LEU A 366 11.29 -3.49 15.59
N SER A 367 12.52 -3.13 15.93
CA SER A 367 13.40 -4.04 16.69
C SER A 367 13.11 -4.00 18.18
N VAL A 368 12.23 -3.09 18.62
CA VAL A 368 11.48 -3.29 19.86
C VAL A 368 10.73 -4.62 19.83
N ALA A 369 10.01 -4.87 18.72
CA ALA A 369 9.28 -6.11 18.50
C ALA A 369 10.21 -7.30 18.63
N LEU A 370 11.39 -7.17 18.02
CA LEU A 370 12.41 -8.19 17.99
C LEU A 370 12.99 -8.47 19.39
N LEU A 371 13.39 -7.45 20.15
CA LEU A 371 13.90 -7.63 21.51
C LEU A 371 12.88 -8.34 22.40
N LEU A 372 11.61 -7.92 22.38
CA LEU A 372 10.56 -8.62 23.13
C LEU A 372 10.25 -10.03 22.63
N ALA A 373 10.09 -10.21 21.31
CA ALA A 373 9.77 -11.50 20.73
C ALA A 373 10.82 -12.55 21.12
N VAL A 374 12.09 -12.15 21.16
CA VAL A 374 13.23 -12.95 21.60
C VAL A 374 13.20 -13.13 23.12
N CYS A 375 13.27 -12.06 23.94
CA CYS A 375 13.49 -12.21 25.38
C CYS A 375 12.29 -12.83 26.13
N ARG A 376 11.08 -12.70 25.58
CA ARG A 376 9.85 -13.34 26.09
C ARG A 376 9.45 -14.60 25.32
N ARG A 377 10.29 -15.09 24.40
CA ARG A 377 10.10 -16.37 23.66
C ARG A 377 8.74 -16.44 22.95
N LEU A 378 8.29 -15.33 22.36
CA LEU A 378 6.93 -15.22 21.83
C LEU A 378 6.67 -16.11 20.60
N PRO A 379 7.56 -16.21 19.59
CA PRO A 379 7.33 -17.09 18.44
C PRO A 379 7.28 -18.57 18.85
N GLU A 380 8.22 -19.01 19.70
CA GLU A 380 8.25 -20.35 20.28
C GLU A 380 6.95 -20.64 21.06
N SER A 381 6.48 -19.70 21.89
CA SER A 381 5.24 -19.84 22.64
C SER A 381 4.00 -19.97 21.74
N VAL A 382 3.96 -19.27 20.60
CA VAL A 382 2.88 -19.39 19.61
C VAL A 382 2.93 -20.74 18.89
N GLU A 383 4.11 -21.30 18.66
CA GLU A 383 4.28 -22.62 18.08
C GLU A 383 3.88 -23.74 19.06
N GLU A 384 4.32 -23.67 20.33
CA GLU A 384 3.91 -24.62 21.37
C GLU A 384 2.39 -24.64 21.60
N VAL A 385 1.68 -23.51 21.39
CA VAL A 385 0.21 -23.47 21.40
C VAL A 385 -0.40 -24.19 20.18
N LYS A 386 0.14 -23.98 18.97
CA LYS A 386 -0.36 -24.62 17.75
C LYS A 386 -0.11 -26.13 17.73
N ASN A 387 1.04 -26.57 18.24
CA ASN A 387 1.51 -27.95 18.16
C ASN A 387 1.09 -28.79 19.40
N GLY A 388 0.24 -28.26 20.29
CA GLY A 388 -0.29 -29.00 21.45
C GLY A 388 0.66 -29.11 22.65
N GLY A 389 1.80 -28.41 22.65
CA GLY A 389 2.68 -28.31 23.82
C GLY A 389 2.05 -27.58 25.00
N TRP A 390 1.10 -26.67 24.73
CA TRP A 390 0.28 -26.03 25.76
C TRP A 390 -0.62 -27.04 26.48
N THR A 391 -0.11 -27.47 27.63
CA THR A 391 -0.69 -28.47 28.54
C THR A 391 -1.07 -27.80 29.86
N THR A 392 -1.16 -28.54 30.97
CA THR A 392 -1.41 -27.94 32.30
C THR A 392 -0.37 -26.86 32.65
N TRP A 393 -0.81 -25.86 33.43
CA TRP A 393 0.01 -24.71 33.82
C TRP A 393 1.23 -25.13 34.67
N LYS A 394 2.38 -24.55 34.36
CA LYS A 394 3.69 -24.89 34.94
C LYS A 394 4.45 -23.58 35.27
N PRO A 395 4.85 -23.32 36.53
CA PRO A 395 5.36 -21.99 36.96
C PRO A 395 6.55 -21.42 36.18
N LEU A 396 7.40 -22.27 35.59
CA LEU A 396 8.63 -21.87 34.88
C LEU A 396 8.60 -22.20 33.37
N TRP A 397 7.52 -22.78 32.86
CA TRP A 397 7.42 -23.14 31.44
C TRP A 397 7.22 -21.86 30.60
N MET A 398 7.95 -21.76 29.49
CA MET A 398 8.05 -20.56 28.64
C MET A 398 8.48 -19.27 29.36
N CYS A 399 9.10 -19.37 30.55
CA CYS A 399 9.77 -18.22 31.16
C CYS A 399 10.93 -17.72 30.28
N GLY A 400 11.17 -16.41 30.36
CA GLY A 400 12.19 -15.66 29.64
C GLY A 400 12.60 -14.42 30.44
N TYR A 401 13.50 -13.60 29.88
CA TYR A 401 14.20 -12.55 30.62
C TYR A 401 13.46 -11.21 30.61
N GLY A 402 13.46 -10.52 31.76
CA GLY A 402 12.81 -9.21 31.95
C GLY A 402 13.80 -8.05 31.88
N LEU A 403 13.32 -6.88 31.46
CA LEU A 403 14.13 -5.66 31.30
C LEU A 403 14.10 -4.72 32.53
N SER A 404 13.13 -4.88 33.44
CA SER A 404 13.13 -4.10 34.69
C SER A 404 14.32 -4.51 35.56
N GLY A 405 15.09 -3.53 36.03
CA GLY A 405 16.31 -3.71 36.81
C GLY A 405 17.59 -4.00 35.99
N SER A 406 17.49 -4.17 34.66
CA SER A 406 18.57 -4.64 33.78
C SER A 406 19.55 -3.55 33.30
N THR A 407 20.70 -3.96 32.77
CA THR A 407 21.64 -3.14 32.00
C THR A 407 21.47 -3.38 30.50
N VAL A 408 21.40 -2.31 29.70
CA VAL A 408 21.22 -2.36 28.24
C VAL A 408 22.36 -1.65 27.51
N GLY A 409 23.03 -2.33 26.59
CA GLY A 409 24.15 -1.82 25.80
C GLY A 409 23.79 -1.53 24.34
N ILE A 410 24.07 -0.31 23.86
CA ILE A 410 23.78 0.14 22.49
C ILE A 410 25.08 0.32 21.69
N ILE A 411 25.26 -0.47 20.65
CA ILE A 411 26.37 -0.33 19.71
C ILE A 411 25.96 0.67 18.62
N GLY A 412 26.54 1.88 18.70
CA GLY A 412 26.30 2.99 17.78
C GLY A 412 25.18 3.93 18.20
N LEU A 413 25.43 4.88 19.11
CA LEU A 413 24.47 5.93 19.48
C LEU A 413 24.25 6.98 18.36
N GLY A 414 23.71 6.55 17.22
CA GLY A 414 23.23 7.41 16.13
C GLY A 414 21.82 7.92 16.39
N ARG A 415 21.22 8.58 15.39
CA ARG A 415 19.81 9.03 15.41
C ARG A 415 18.87 7.87 15.78
N ILE A 416 19.12 6.71 15.17
CA ILE A 416 18.44 5.45 15.44
C ILE A 416 18.73 5.00 16.88
N GLY A 417 20.00 4.84 17.29
CA GLY A 417 20.38 4.41 18.64
C GLY A 417 19.81 5.28 19.79
N GLN A 418 19.51 6.56 19.54
CA GLN A 418 18.80 7.44 20.49
C GLN A 418 17.28 7.25 20.46
N ALA A 419 16.67 7.22 19.26
CA ALA A 419 15.24 6.96 19.09
C ALA A 419 14.86 5.58 19.63
N VAL A 420 15.81 4.64 19.57
CA VAL A 420 15.96 3.47 20.42
C VAL A 420 16.03 3.98 21.87
N ALA A 421 17.19 4.31 22.47
CA ALA A 421 17.41 4.60 23.91
C ALA A 421 16.24 5.25 24.69
N ARG A 422 15.50 6.17 24.06
CA ARG A 422 14.22 6.76 24.52
C ARG A 422 13.12 5.77 24.93
N ARG A 423 12.78 4.74 24.13
CA ARG A 423 11.55 3.92 24.35
C ARG A 423 11.68 2.82 25.44
N LEU A 424 12.89 2.31 25.80
CA LEU A 424 13.09 1.35 26.91
C LEU A 424 13.09 2.00 28.30
N LYS A 425 13.41 3.29 28.40
CA LYS A 425 13.53 3.99 29.69
C LYS A 425 12.29 3.84 30.58
N PRO A 426 11.04 3.86 30.05
CA PRO A 426 9.81 3.49 30.78
C PRO A 426 9.74 2.06 31.37
N PHE A 427 10.60 1.12 30.97
CA PHE A 427 10.52 -0.31 31.36
C PHE A 427 11.39 -0.66 32.58
N GLY A 428 11.84 0.34 33.31
CA GLY A 428 12.65 0.15 34.52
C GLY A 428 14.07 -0.31 34.25
N VAL A 429 14.60 -0.09 33.04
CA VAL A 429 16.03 -0.31 32.74
C VAL A 429 16.86 0.51 33.72
N LYS A 430 17.78 -0.17 34.42
CA LYS A 430 18.59 0.40 35.50
C LYS A 430 19.77 1.20 34.98
N LYS A 431 20.37 0.78 33.85
CA LYS A 431 21.57 1.39 33.28
C LYS A 431 21.57 1.28 31.75
N PHE A 432 21.92 2.36 31.06
CA PHE A 432 22.26 2.34 29.65
C PHE A 432 23.78 2.48 29.45
N LEU A 433 24.33 1.65 28.57
CA LEU A 433 25.70 1.72 28.07
C LEU A 433 25.67 2.02 26.57
N TYR A 434 26.67 2.70 26.03
CA TYR A 434 26.85 2.81 24.60
C TYR A 434 28.31 2.83 24.15
N THR A 435 28.54 2.45 22.89
CA THR A 435 29.86 2.53 22.25
C THR A 435 29.74 2.97 20.79
N GLY A 436 30.89 3.28 20.17
CA GLY A 436 30.99 3.79 18.80
C GLY A 436 32.27 4.59 18.58
N SER A 437 32.46 5.16 17.39
CA SER A 437 33.71 5.82 16.97
C SER A 437 34.12 7.06 17.76
N ARG A 438 33.20 7.69 18.51
CA ARG A 438 33.50 8.74 19.50
C ARG A 438 32.38 8.87 20.56
N PRO A 439 32.69 9.42 21.75
CA PRO A 439 31.66 9.87 22.69
C PRO A 439 30.70 10.89 22.05
N LYS A 440 29.47 10.93 22.58
CA LYS A 440 28.40 11.84 22.17
C LYS A 440 27.58 12.30 23.39
N PRO A 441 28.20 13.06 24.32
CA PRO A 441 27.55 13.43 25.58
C PRO A 441 26.19 14.11 25.38
N GLU A 442 26.08 15.00 24.40
CA GLU A 442 24.86 15.71 24.01
C GLU A 442 23.69 14.76 23.65
N ASN A 443 24.01 13.59 23.09
CA ASN A 443 23.04 12.57 22.70
C ASN A 443 22.78 11.53 23.82
N ALA A 444 23.62 11.50 24.86
CA ALA A 444 23.58 10.52 25.94
C ALA A 444 22.87 11.03 27.21
N VAL A 445 22.86 12.35 27.44
CA VAL A 445 22.27 13.01 28.63
C VAL A 445 20.82 12.63 28.88
N GLU A 446 19.98 12.53 27.83
CA GLU A 446 18.54 12.21 27.97
C GLU A 446 18.31 10.83 28.64
N PHE A 447 19.24 9.89 28.46
CA PHE A 447 19.15 8.51 28.94
C PHE A 447 20.15 8.20 30.07
N GLN A 448 21.00 9.17 30.43
CA GLN A 448 22.15 9.00 31.33
C GLN A 448 23.07 7.84 30.91
N ALA A 449 23.27 7.67 29.60
CA ALA A 449 24.01 6.54 29.05
C ALA A 449 25.54 6.72 29.21
N GLU A 450 26.22 5.69 29.73
CA GLU A 450 27.68 5.69 29.90
C GLU A 450 28.38 5.30 28.58
N PHE A 451 29.35 6.10 28.12
CA PHE A 451 30.20 5.71 26.99
C PHE A 451 31.29 4.75 27.46
N VAL A 452 31.36 3.56 26.87
CA VAL A 452 32.27 2.48 27.30
C VAL A 452 32.96 1.78 26.12
N PRO A 453 34.12 1.13 26.34
CA PRO A 453 34.69 0.19 25.38
C PRO A 453 33.76 -0.99 25.11
N LEU A 454 33.84 -1.57 23.91
CA LEU A 454 32.97 -2.66 23.46
C LEU A 454 33.00 -3.89 24.38
N ALA A 455 34.17 -4.26 24.92
CA ALA A 455 34.30 -5.38 25.85
C ALA A 455 33.47 -5.16 27.14
N LYS A 456 33.63 -4.00 27.79
CA LYS A 456 32.84 -3.62 28.97
C LYS A 456 31.33 -3.59 28.67
N LEU A 457 30.95 -3.18 27.46
CA LEU A 457 29.55 -3.22 27.00
C LEU A 457 29.02 -4.66 26.92
N ALA A 458 29.79 -5.60 26.39
CA ALA A 458 29.41 -7.03 26.34
C ALA A 458 29.29 -7.64 27.75
N GLU A 459 30.24 -7.34 28.63
CA GLU A 459 30.38 -7.92 29.98
C GLU A 459 29.29 -7.42 30.95
N GLU A 460 28.98 -6.12 30.95
CA GLU A 460 27.98 -5.54 31.88
C GLU A 460 26.52 -5.71 31.42
N SER A 461 26.26 -5.91 30.12
CA SER A 461 24.89 -5.88 29.58
C SER A 461 24.11 -7.18 29.79
N ASP A 462 22.82 -7.05 30.08
CA ASP A 462 21.84 -8.14 29.99
C ASP A 462 21.20 -8.17 28.59
N PHE A 463 21.13 -7.01 27.92
CA PHE A 463 20.61 -6.87 26.56
C PHE A 463 21.56 -6.02 25.72
N VAL A 464 21.88 -6.49 24.50
CA VAL A 464 22.72 -5.77 23.54
C VAL A 464 21.91 -5.44 22.28
N VAL A 465 22.00 -4.21 21.81
CA VAL A 465 21.29 -3.70 20.64
C VAL A 465 22.27 -3.02 19.67
N VAL A 466 22.34 -3.51 18.44
CA VAL A 466 23.24 -2.97 17.39
C VAL A 466 22.49 -2.05 16.45
N THR A 467 22.96 -0.80 16.27
CA THR A 467 22.38 0.23 15.39
C THR A 467 23.42 1.05 14.60
N CYS A 468 24.68 0.57 14.54
CA CYS A 468 25.79 1.24 13.84
C CYS A 468 25.82 1.01 12.31
N SER A 469 26.33 1.98 11.55
CA SER A 469 26.62 1.78 10.12
C SER A 469 27.68 0.69 9.89
N LEU A 470 27.67 0.05 8.72
CA LEU A 470 28.82 -0.74 8.26
C LEU A 470 29.96 0.19 7.85
N THR A 471 31.14 -0.07 8.41
CA THR A 471 32.45 0.46 8.01
C THR A 471 33.44 -0.71 8.06
N PRO A 472 34.68 -0.56 7.57
CA PRO A 472 35.73 -1.55 7.80
C PRO A 472 35.89 -1.91 9.30
N ASP A 473 35.77 -0.92 10.19
CA ASP A 473 35.96 -1.10 11.64
C ASP A 473 34.78 -1.78 12.35
N THR A 474 33.55 -1.69 11.80
CA THR A 474 32.37 -2.38 12.35
C THR A 474 32.13 -3.74 11.70
N LYS A 475 32.81 -4.07 10.60
CA LYS A 475 32.68 -5.37 9.92
C LYS A 475 33.22 -6.50 10.81
N GLY A 476 32.36 -7.47 11.14
CA GLY A 476 32.67 -8.62 11.99
C GLY A 476 32.92 -8.25 13.46
N VAL A 477 32.50 -7.07 13.93
CA VAL A 477 32.79 -6.59 15.29
C VAL A 477 32.02 -7.37 16.37
N CYS A 478 30.84 -7.92 16.03
CA CYS A 478 30.12 -8.87 16.87
C CYS A 478 30.49 -10.30 16.44
N ASN A 479 31.56 -10.83 17.05
CA ASN A 479 32.18 -12.13 16.76
C ASN A 479 32.33 -12.98 18.03
N LYS A 480 33.08 -14.09 17.94
CA LYS A 480 33.31 -15.05 19.02
C LYS A 480 33.82 -14.43 20.33
N ASP A 481 34.76 -13.48 20.30
CA ASP A 481 35.24 -12.81 21.52
C ASP A 481 34.09 -12.01 22.16
N PHE A 482 33.38 -11.21 21.35
CA PHE A 482 32.24 -10.43 21.78
C PHE A 482 31.15 -11.29 22.45
N PHE A 483 30.74 -12.39 21.82
CA PHE A 483 29.74 -13.30 22.40
C PHE A 483 30.27 -14.08 23.62
N SER A 484 31.57 -14.40 23.68
CA SER A 484 32.17 -15.09 24.85
C SER A 484 32.17 -14.25 26.13
N ARG A 485 32.16 -12.92 25.98
CA ARG A 485 32.07 -11.94 27.08
C ARG A 485 30.65 -11.72 27.60
N MET A 486 29.65 -11.98 26.76
CA MET A 486 28.25 -11.80 27.12
C MET A 486 27.79 -12.84 28.15
N LYS A 487 26.88 -12.43 29.03
CA LYS A 487 26.32 -13.30 30.08
C LYS A 487 25.48 -14.43 29.46
N LYS A 488 25.47 -15.62 30.07
CA LYS A 488 24.62 -16.75 29.63
C LYS A 488 23.12 -16.45 29.61
N THR A 489 22.68 -15.47 30.38
CA THR A 489 21.28 -14.99 30.45
C THR A 489 20.97 -13.86 29.48
N SER A 490 21.95 -13.40 28.70
CA SER A 490 21.82 -12.19 27.88
C SER A 490 21.12 -12.43 26.55
N VAL A 491 20.55 -11.35 26.00
CA VAL A 491 19.86 -11.33 24.71
C VAL A 491 20.54 -10.36 23.74
N PHE A 492 20.82 -10.83 22.53
CA PHE A 492 21.51 -10.06 21.49
C PHE A 492 20.60 -9.70 20.33
N ILE A 493 20.53 -8.41 19.98
CA ILE A 493 19.70 -7.91 18.88
C ILE A 493 20.58 -7.18 17.87
N ASN A 494 20.95 -7.84 16.77
CA ASN A 494 21.57 -7.15 15.64
C ASN A 494 20.52 -6.66 14.67
N THR A 495 20.49 -5.34 14.56
CA THR A 495 19.72 -4.67 13.55
C THR A 495 20.48 -3.43 13.10
N SER A 496 21.55 -3.59 12.30
CA SER A 496 22.21 -2.42 11.69
C SER A 496 22.84 -2.60 10.30
N ARG A 497 23.75 -3.58 10.13
CA ARG A 497 24.27 -4.10 8.85
C ARG A 497 24.80 -5.53 9.02
N GLY A 498 24.65 -6.39 8.01
CA GLY A 498 24.67 -7.85 8.22
C GLY A 498 26.07 -8.33 8.55
N ALA A 499 27.02 -7.91 7.73
CA ALA A 499 28.45 -8.06 7.95
C ALA A 499 28.99 -7.40 9.23
N VAL A 500 28.19 -6.74 10.09
CA VAL A 500 28.62 -6.31 11.44
C VAL A 500 28.68 -7.50 12.42
N VAL A 501 27.92 -8.56 12.15
CA VAL A 501 27.90 -9.80 12.94
C VAL A 501 28.55 -10.93 12.15
N ASN A 502 29.41 -11.71 12.81
CA ASN A 502 29.73 -13.04 12.30
C ASN A 502 28.58 -14.00 12.65
N GLN A 503 27.75 -14.32 11.65
CA GLN A 503 26.57 -15.18 11.84
C GLN A 503 26.91 -16.61 12.29
N GLU A 504 28.10 -17.12 11.94
CA GLU A 504 28.55 -18.44 12.41
C GLU A 504 28.90 -18.40 13.91
N ASP A 505 29.65 -17.38 14.35
CA ASP A 505 29.93 -17.20 15.78
C ASP A 505 28.65 -17.01 16.61
N LEU A 506 27.65 -16.32 16.04
CA LEU A 506 26.32 -16.16 16.66
C LEU A 506 25.57 -17.50 16.75
N TYR A 507 25.57 -18.31 15.68
CA TYR A 507 24.96 -19.64 15.67
C TYR A 507 25.60 -20.53 16.75
N GLN A 508 26.93 -20.58 16.81
CA GLN A 508 27.66 -21.33 17.83
C GLN A 508 27.38 -20.82 19.25
N ALA A 509 27.27 -19.50 19.46
CA ALA A 509 26.94 -18.91 20.76
C ALA A 509 25.51 -19.26 21.24
N LEU A 510 24.55 -19.37 20.32
CA LEU A 510 23.16 -19.76 20.61
C LEU A 510 23.03 -21.26 20.91
N VAL A 511 23.68 -22.12 20.11
CA VAL A 511 23.63 -23.58 20.26
C VAL A 511 24.37 -24.05 21.52
N SER A 512 25.47 -23.39 21.90
CA SER A 512 26.23 -23.70 23.11
C SER A 512 25.64 -23.12 24.40
N GLY A 513 24.61 -22.28 24.33
CA GLY A 513 24.06 -21.56 25.48
C GLY A 513 25.04 -20.55 26.11
N GLN A 514 25.95 -19.99 25.30
CA GLN A 514 26.85 -18.90 25.70
C GLN A 514 26.07 -17.58 25.86
N ILE A 515 25.03 -17.37 25.05
CA ILE A 515 23.99 -16.37 25.25
C ILE A 515 22.63 -17.06 25.24
N ALA A 516 21.60 -16.43 25.81
CA ALA A 516 20.29 -17.07 25.94
C ALA A 516 19.53 -17.15 24.62
N ALA A 517 19.47 -16.03 23.89
CA ALA A 517 18.67 -15.89 22.67
C ALA A 517 19.12 -14.68 21.83
N ALA A 518 18.76 -14.65 20.54
CA ALA A 518 19.07 -13.53 19.66
C ALA A 518 17.97 -13.18 18.65
N GLY A 519 18.00 -11.94 18.17
CA GLY A 519 17.08 -11.43 17.16
C GLY A 519 17.80 -10.69 16.04
N LEU A 520 17.41 -10.98 14.80
CA LEU A 520 17.90 -10.36 13.58
C LEU A 520 16.70 -9.91 12.73
N ASP A 521 16.53 -8.63 12.42
CA ASP A 521 15.55 -8.23 11.37
C ASP A 521 16.05 -8.63 9.96
N VAL A 522 17.28 -9.15 9.83
CA VAL A 522 18.20 -8.75 8.75
C VAL A 522 19.51 -9.58 8.76
N THR A 523 20.14 -9.82 7.60
CA THR A 523 21.12 -10.94 7.47
C THR A 523 22.30 -10.71 6.52
N THR A 524 23.21 -11.67 6.43
CA THR A 524 24.23 -11.83 5.38
C THR A 524 24.45 -13.32 5.08
N PRO A 525 24.27 -13.79 3.82
CA PRO A 525 23.68 -13.05 2.69
C PRO A 525 22.23 -12.64 2.98
N GLU A 526 21.68 -11.74 2.17
CA GLU A 526 20.29 -11.27 2.27
C GLU A 526 19.62 -11.35 0.88
N PRO A 527 18.53 -12.11 0.71
CA PRO A 527 17.83 -12.92 1.72
C PRO A 527 18.68 -14.08 2.23
N LEU A 528 18.43 -14.48 3.48
CA LEU A 528 19.02 -15.67 4.07
C LEU A 528 18.48 -16.94 3.38
N PRO A 529 19.31 -17.95 3.09
CA PRO A 529 18.84 -19.24 2.57
C PRO A 529 17.84 -19.90 3.52
N THR A 530 16.80 -20.52 2.97
CA THR A 530 15.68 -21.12 3.74
C THR A 530 16.08 -22.37 4.54
N ASP A 531 17.23 -22.95 4.21
CA ASP A 531 17.91 -24.07 4.87
C ASP A 531 18.99 -23.62 5.88
N HIS A 532 19.22 -22.31 6.05
CA HIS A 532 20.29 -21.78 6.89
C HIS A 532 20.06 -22.13 8.39
N PRO A 533 21.05 -22.71 9.11
CA PRO A 533 20.84 -23.29 10.44
C PRO A 533 20.17 -22.40 11.50
N LEU A 534 20.45 -21.08 11.50
CA LEU A 534 19.79 -20.12 12.41
C LEU A 534 18.24 -20.15 12.35
N LEU A 535 17.64 -20.48 11.20
CA LEU A 535 16.18 -20.57 11.05
C LEU A 535 15.56 -21.75 11.81
N SER A 536 16.36 -22.74 12.23
CA SER A 536 15.92 -23.89 13.03
C SER A 536 15.92 -23.65 14.54
N LEU A 537 16.51 -22.54 15.00
CA LEU A 537 16.77 -22.30 16.42
C LEU A 537 15.57 -21.64 17.12
N LYS A 538 14.94 -22.34 18.06
CA LYS A 538 13.85 -21.79 18.90
C LYS A 538 14.24 -20.53 19.69
N ASN A 539 15.53 -20.31 19.96
CA ASN A 539 16.06 -19.10 20.59
C ASN A 539 16.63 -18.06 19.61
N CYS A 540 16.36 -18.19 18.30
CA CYS A 540 16.65 -17.16 17.30
C CYS A 540 15.35 -16.66 16.65
N VAL A 541 15.24 -15.35 16.41
CA VAL A 541 14.12 -14.76 15.66
C VAL A 541 14.67 -13.97 14.49
N ILE A 542 14.30 -14.37 13.27
CA ILE A 542 14.74 -13.74 12.02
C ILE A 542 13.54 -13.11 11.29
N LEU A 543 13.69 -11.88 10.80
CA LEU A 543 12.73 -11.20 9.93
C LEU A 543 13.36 -10.95 8.53
N PRO A 544 12.56 -10.66 7.48
CA PRO A 544 13.07 -10.45 6.12
C PRO A 544 13.25 -8.95 5.80
N HIS A 545 14.11 -8.28 6.57
CA HIS A 545 14.46 -6.86 6.44
C HIS A 545 13.24 -5.94 6.28
N ILE A 546 12.22 -6.13 7.14
CA ILE A 546 10.98 -5.33 7.08
C ILE A 546 11.17 -3.93 7.68
N GLY A 547 12.42 -3.50 7.80
CA GLY A 547 12.84 -2.38 8.58
C GLY A 547 12.08 -1.09 8.30
N SER A 548 12.40 -0.39 7.23
CA SER A 548 11.69 0.87 6.89
C SER A 548 10.27 0.61 6.33
N ALA A 549 9.74 -0.60 6.42
CA ALA A 549 8.52 -1.06 5.74
C ALA A 549 7.20 -0.68 6.44
N THR A 550 7.08 0.56 6.96
CA THR A 550 5.75 1.16 7.16
C THR A 550 5.31 1.85 5.87
N TYR A 551 4.01 1.87 5.59
CA TYR A 551 3.48 2.57 4.40
C TYR A 551 3.88 4.05 4.37
N ALA A 552 3.83 4.74 5.51
CA ALA A 552 4.19 6.15 5.61
C ALA A 552 5.69 6.36 5.33
N THR A 553 6.57 5.61 5.99
CA THR A 553 8.02 5.71 5.80
C THR A 553 8.42 5.36 4.37
N ARG A 554 7.96 4.23 3.81
CA ARG A 554 8.29 3.88 2.41
C ARG A 554 7.76 4.93 1.42
N SER A 555 6.54 5.45 1.61
CA SER A 555 6.00 6.49 0.72
C SER A 555 6.84 7.77 0.77
N ALA A 556 7.18 8.25 1.98
CA ALA A 556 7.98 9.45 2.15
C ALA A 556 9.42 9.28 1.64
N MET A 557 10.04 8.11 1.84
CA MET A 557 11.35 7.78 1.24
C MET A 557 11.25 7.78 -0.29
N SER A 558 10.21 7.17 -0.88
CA SER A 558 10.05 7.11 -2.34
C SER A 558 9.84 8.50 -2.95
N VAL A 559 9.08 9.38 -2.29
CA VAL A 559 8.94 10.78 -2.71
C VAL A 559 10.27 11.54 -2.63
N LEU A 560 11.04 11.39 -1.55
CA LEU A 560 12.36 12.02 -1.43
C LEU A 560 13.35 11.51 -2.49
N ALA A 561 13.39 10.19 -2.74
CA ALA A 561 14.25 9.60 -3.77
C ALA A 561 13.86 10.06 -5.19
N ALA A 562 12.56 10.15 -5.50
CA ALA A 562 12.09 10.68 -6.77
C ALA A 562 12.46 12.17 -6.95
N ASN A 563 12.28 12.99 -5.90
CA ASN A 563 12.63 14.41 -5.93
C ASN A 563 14.13 14.63 -6.09
N ASN A 564 14.96 13.83 -5.42
CA ASN A 564 16.41 13.81 -5.61
C ASN A 564 16.77 13.49 -7.06
N LEU A 565 16.26 12.40 -7.63
CA LEU A 565 16.54 12.02 -9.02
C LEU A 565 16.15 13.12 -10.02
N LEU A 566 14.97 13.72 -9.85
CA LEU A 566 14.49 14.80 -10.72
C LEU A 566 15.33 16.07 -10.61
N ALA A 567 15.78 16.44 -9.41
CA ALA A 567 16.67 17.58 -9.23
C ALA A 567 18.06 17.32 -9.85
N GLY A 568 18.62 16.12 -9.63
CA GLY A 568 19.91 15.72 -10.21
C GLY A 568 19.92 15.74 -11.74
N LEU A 569 18.87 15.19 -12.37
CA LEU A 569 18.71 15.17 -13.83
C LEU A 569 18.56 16.55 -14.47
N LYS A 570 18.10 17.56 -13.73
CA LYS A 570 18.03 18.96 -14.17
C LYS A 570 19.24 19.80 -13.78
N GLU A 571 20.21 19.21 -13.09
CA GLU A 571 21.36 19.91 -12.51
C GLU A 571 20.96 20.94 -11.41
N GLU A 572 19.76 20.77 -10.82
CA GLU A 572 19.27 21.49 -9.63
C GLU A 572 19.85 20.90 -8.33
N SER A 573 19.77 21.61 -7.20
CA SER A 573 20.18 21.10 -5.88
C SER A 573 19.25 19.97 -5.39
N MET A 574 19.80 18.81 -4.99
CA MET A 574 18.97 17.69 -4.53
C MET A 574 18.51 17.90 -3.08
N PRO A 575 17.22 17.65 -2.75
CA PRO A 575 16.69 17.78 -1.39
C PRO A 575 17.44 16.98 -0.31
N SER A 576 18.11 15.89 -0.67
CA SER A 576 19.10 15.23 0.18
C SER A 576 20.23 14.59 -0.62
N GLU A 577 21.29 15.36 -0.84
CA GLU A 577 22.52 14.96 -1.54
C GLU A 577 23.55 14.38 -0.58
N LEU A 578 24.13 13.23 -0.94
CA LEU A 578 25.33 12.70 -0.31
C LEU A 578 26.54 13.50 -0.84
N GLN A 579 27.31 14.10 0.07
CA GLN A 579 28.58 14.73 -0.26
C GLN A 579 29.65 13.63 -0.39
N LEU A 580 30.35 13.60 -1.53
CA LEU A 580 31.31 12.55 -1.91
C LEU A 580 32.77 13.01 -1.77
#